data_AF-A0A069D6T0-F1
#
_entry.id   AF-A0A069D6T0-F1
#
_cell.length_a   1.000
_cell.length_b   1.000
_cell.length_c   1.000
_cell.angle_alpha   90.00
_cell.angle_beta   90.00
_cell.angle_gamma   90.00
#
_symmetry.space_group_name_H-M   'P 1'
#
loop_
_entity.id
_entity.type
_entity.pdbx_description
1 polymer ?
#
loop_
_entity_poly.entity_id
_entity_poly.type
_entity_poly.pdbx_seq_one_letter_code
_entity_poly.pdbx_strand_id
1 'polypeptide(L)'
;MIKVEIDSGSGFCFGVVNAIKKAEEELSTGETLYCLGDIVHNGREVNRLNTKGLITINHEEFSQLKNVKVLLRAHGEPPETYEIARKNNIEIIDATCPVV
;
A
#
# COMPACT_ATOMS: atom_id res chain seq x y z
N MET A 1 -21.71 -18.81 30.72
CA MET A 1 -21.01 -18.38 29.48
C MET A 1 -20.26 -17.10 29.80
N ILE A 2 -19.01 -16.96 29.33
CA ILE A 2 -18.26 -15.71 29.47
C ILE A 2 -18.70 -14.78 28.35
N LYS A 3 -19.00 -13.51 28.68
CA LYS A 3 -19.29 -12.45 27.70
C LYS A 3 -17.97 -11.78 27.31
N VAL A 4 -17.71 -11.70 26.01
CA VAL A 4 -16.54 -10.99 25.44
C VAL A 4 -17.08 -9.86 24.58
N GLU A 5 -16.53 -8.66 24.77
CA GLU A 5 -16.89 -7.45 24.02
C GLU A 5 -15.64 -6.91 23.30
N ILE A 6 -15.82 -6.32 22.13
CA ILE A 6 -14.74 -5.70 21.35
C ILE A 6 -14.96 -4.19 21.39
N ASP A 7 -13.92 -3.45 21.77
CA ASP A 7 -13.96 -1.99 21.74
C ASP A 7 -14.09 -1.49 20.29
N SER A 8 -14.99 -0.54 20.05
CA SER A 8 -15.28 -0.01 18.70
C SER A 8 -14.10 0.70 18.03
N GLY A 9 -13.10 1.16 18.78
CA GLY A 9 -11.86 1.73 18.28
C GLY A 9 -10.76 0.70 18.01
N SER A 10 -10.99 -0.58 18.30
CA SER A 10 -10.02 -1.64 18.06
C SER A 10 -9.83 -1.90 16.55
N GLY A 11 -8.57 -2.00 16.12
CA GLY A 11 -8.22 -2.43 14.76
C GLY A 11 -7.44 -1.37 13.99
N PHE A 12 -7.63 -1.35 12.66
CA PHE A 12 -6.95 -0.42 11.77
C PHE A 12 -7.55 0.98 11.85
N CYS A 13 -6.70 1.99 11.84
CA CYS A 13 -7.14 3.38 11.68
C CYS A 13 -7.64 3.63 10.24
N PHE A 14 -8.35 4.73 10.04
CA PHE A 14 -8.89 5.13 8.74
C PHE A 14 -7.84 5.11 7.61
N GLY A 15 -6.64 5.64 7.84
CA GLY A 15 -5.56 5.66 6.86
C GLY A 15 -5.14 4.26 6.40
N VAL A 16 -4.97 3.33 7.35
CA VAL A 16 -4.60 1.94 7.05
C VAL A 16 -5.75 1.21 6.34
N VAL A 17 -7.00 1.43 6.78
CA VAL A 17 -8.19 0.85 6.10
C VAL A 17 -8.25 1.29 4.64
N ASN A 18 -8.04 2.58 4.36
CA ASN A 18 -8.07 3.08 2.98
C ASN A 18 -6.91 2.56 2.15
N ALA A 19 -5.69 2.49 2.70
CA ALA A 19 -4.55 1.94 1.99
C ALA A 19 -4.76 0.48 1.59
N ILE A 20 -5.26 -0.34 2.52
CA ILE A 20 -5.58 -1.75 2.23
C ILE A 20 -6.69 -1.86 1.18
N LYS A 21 -7.77 -1.06 1.29
CA LYS A 21 -8.86 -1.08 0.30
C LYS A 21 -8.37 -0.74 -1.10
N LYS A 22 -7.59 0.33 -1.26
CA LYS A 22 -7.00 0.70 -2.57
C LYS A 22 -6.12 -0.41 -3.12
N ALA A 23 -5.29 -1.03 -2.29
CA ALA A 23 -4.49 -2.18 -2.70
C ALA A 23 -5.36 -3.34 -3.19
N GLU A 24 -6.44 -3.68 -2.47
CA GLU A 24 -7.35 -4.74 -2.88
C GLU A 24 -8.13 -4.44 -4.15
N GLU A 25 -8.54 -3.20 -4.37
CA GLU A 25 -9.22 -2.73 -5.58
C GLU A 25 -8.31 -2.88 -6.80
N GLU A 26 -7.06 -2.41 -6.70
CA GLU A 26 -6.08 -2.56 -7.80
C GLU A 26 -5.73 -4.03 -8.05
N LEU A 27 -5.54 -4.84 -7.01
CA LEU A 27 -5.24 -6.27 -7.15
C LEU A 27 -6.42 -7.09 -7.69
N SER A 28 -7.65 -6.56 -7.61
CA SER A 28 -8.84 -7.25 -8.13
C SER A 28 -8.85 -7.40 -9.66
N THR A 29 -8.07 -6.57 -10.36
CA THR A 29 -7.89 -6.66 -11.81
C THR A 29 -6.97 -7.82 -12.23
N GLY A 30 -6.25 -8.42 -11.28
CA GLY A 30 -5.30 -9.52 -11.51
C GLY A 30 -3.91 -9.08 -11.96
N GLU A 31 -3.61 -7.78 -11.94
CA GLU A 31 -2.29 -7.24 -12.28
C GLU A 31 -1.36 -7.18 -11.05
N THR A 32 -0.05 -7.29 -11.29
CA THR A 32 0.96 -7.09 -10.24
C THR A 32 0.92 -5.64 -9.76
N LEU A 33 0.80 -5.46 -8.44
CA LEU A 33 0.90 -4.14 -7.81
C LEU A 33 2.15 -4.08 -6.95
N TYR A 34 3.01 -3.11 -7.21
CA TYR A 34 4.16 -2.85 -6.34
C TYR A 34 3.74 -1.93 -5.19
N CYS A 35 4.31 -2.11 -4.01
CA CYS A 35 4.10 -1.24 -2.85
C CYS A 35 5.46 -0.73 -2.37
N LEU A 36 5.64 0.59 -2.32
CA LEU A 36 6.87 1.19 -1.84
C LEU A 36 6.94 1.10 -0.31
N GLY A 37 7.63 0.08 0.18
CA GLY A 37 7.66 -0.35 1.59
C GLY A 37 6.44 -1.18 2.00
N ASP A 38 6.47 -1.70 3.23
CA ASP A 38 5.35 -2.49 3.78
C ASP A 38 4.11 -1.63 3.96
N ILE A 39 2.98 -2.02 3.36
CA ILE A 39 1.70 -1.30 3.45
C ILE A 39 1.24 -1.05 4.90
N VAL A 40 1.56 -1.98 5.81
CA VAL A 40 1.41 -1.89 7.25
C VAL A 40 2.42 -2.81 7.93
N HIS A 41 2.87 -2.48 9.15
CA HIS A 41 3.75 -3.35 9.93
C HIS A 41 2.98 -4.52 10.57
N ASN A 42 2.37 -5.35 9.74
CA ASN A 42 1.68 -6.58 10.12
C ASN A 42 2.00 -7.68 9.09
N GLY A 43 2.92 -8.58 9.43
CA GLY A 43 3.39 -9.61 8.50
C GLY A 43 2.28 -10.54 7.99
N ARG A 44 1.22 -10.78 8.76
CA ARG A 44 0.08 -11.58 8.27
C ARG A 44 -0.68 -10.86 7.17
N GLU A 45 -0.86 -9.55 7.31
CA GLU A 45 -1.56 -8.73 6.32
C GLU A 45 -0.71 -8.50 5.06
N VAL A 46 0.59 -8.26 5.23
CA VAL A 46 1.55 -8.22 4.13
C VAL A 46 1.53 -9.52 3.33
N ASN A 47 1.62 -10.67 4.01
CA ASN A 47 1.55 -11.98 3.35
C ASN A 47 0.20 -12.20 2.63
N ARG A 48 -0.91 -11.78 3.22
CA ARG A 48 -2.25 -11.90 2.62
C ARG A 48 -2.38 -11.09 1.33
N LEU A 49 -1.80 -9.90 1.28
CA LEU A 49 -1.80 -9.08 0.07
C LEU A 49 -0.77 -9.58 -0.95
N ASN A 50 0.36 -10.12 -0.49
CA ASN A 50 1.35 -10.73 -1.36
C ASN A 50 0.79 -11.93 -2.13
N THR A 51 0.01 -12.80 -1.48
CA THR A 51 -0.66 -13.92 -2.18
C THR A 51 -1.72 -13.45 -3.18
N LYS A 52 -2.17 -12.20 -3.10
CA LYS A 52 -3.06 -11.57 -4.08
C LYS A 52 -2.32 -10.87 -5.22
N GLY A 53 -0.99 -10.73 -5.15
CA GLY A 53 -0.16 -10.09 -6.19
C GLY A 53 0.54 -8.80 -5.75
N LEU A 54 0.48 -8.41 -4.47
CA LEU A 54 1.22 -7.25 -3.96
C LEU A 54 2.71 -7.59 -3.79
N ILE A 55 3.60 -6.81 -4.38
CA ILE A 55 5.05 -6.95 -4.21
C ILE A 55 5.58 -5.75 -3.43
N THR A 56 6.04 -5.98 -2.20
CA THR A 56 6.77 -4.95 -1.44
C THR A 56 8.13 -4.71 -2.09
N ILE A 57 8.48 -3.44 -2.29
CA ILE A 57 9.78 -3.01 -2.83
C ILE A 57 10.36 -1.89 -1.97
N ASN A 58 11.67 -1.67 -2.06
CA ASN A 58 12.35 -0.52 -1.48
C ASN A 58 12.57 0.61 -2.52
N HIS A 59 13.12 1.75 -2.08
CA HIS A 59 13.39 2.91 -2.93
C HIS A 59 14.42 2.64 -4.05
N GLU A 60 15.39 1.75 -3.81
CA GLU A 60 16.38 1.38 -4.83
C GLU A 60 15.71 0.61 -5.97
N GLU A 61 14.90 -0.39 -5.63
CA GLU A 61 14.10 -1.17 -6.59
C GLU A 61 13.10 -0.27 -7.33
N PHE A 62 12.40 0.60 -6.62
CA PHE A 62 11.45 1.57 -7.20
C PHE A 62 12.10 2.44 -8.29
N SER A 63 13.33 2.91 -8.06
CA SER A 63 14.04 3.77 -9.02
C SER A 63 14.33 3.08 -10.36
N GLN A 64 14.32 1.75 -10.38
CA GLN A 64 14.61 0.92 -11.55
C GLN A 64 13.34 0.50 -12.31
N LEU A 65 12.17 0.57 -11.68
CA LEU A 65 10.89 0.20 -12.29
C LEU A 65 10.48 1.18 -13.39
N LYS A 66 9.75 0.68 -14.40
CA LYS A 66 9.19 1.47 -15.52
C LYS A 66 7.90 0.84 -16.02
N ASN A 67 6.92 1.67 -16.43
CA ASN A 67 5.65 1.22 -17.03
C ASN A 67 4.86 0.23 -16.13
N VAL A 68 4.81 0.49 -14.82
CA VAL A 68 4.12 -0.35 -13.84
C VAL A 68 3.29 0.51 -12.89
N LYS A 69 2.44 -0.13 -12.09
CA LYS A 69 1.71 0.51 -10.99
C LYS A 69 2.46 0.38 -9.67
N VAL A 70 2.57 1.48 -8.93
CA VAL A 70 3.16 1.50 -7.58
C VAL A 70 2.20 2.18 -6.62
N LEU A 71 1.87 1.51 -5.53
CA LEU A 71 1.11 2.04 -4.41
C LEU A 71 2.05 2.73 -3.41
N LEU A 72 1.69 3.95 -3.03
CA LEU A 72 2.34 4.70 -1.95
C LEU A 72 1.53 4.51 -0.66
N ARG A 73 2.23 4.25 0.44
CA ARG A 73 1.59 3.86 1.71
C ARG A 73 0.99 5.06 2.44
N ALA A 74 0.26 4.78 3.52
CA ALA A 74 -0.51 5.76 4.27
C ALA A 74 0.29 6.96 4.84
N HIS A 75 1.62 6.89 4.93
CA HIS A 75 2.48 7.96 5.43
C HIS A 75 3.10 8.82 4.32
N GLY A 76 2.74 8.55 3.05
CA GLY A 76 3.20 9.30 1.90
C GLY A 76 4.68 9.18 1.61
N GLU A 77 5.10 9.91 0.57
CA GLU A 77 6.45 9.92 0.03
C GLU A 77 6.85 11.36 -0.34
N PRO A 78 8.15 11.67 -0.38
CA PRO A 78 8.62 13.01 -0.71
C PRO A 78 8.43 13.32 -2.21
N PRO A 79 8.44 14.61 -2.63
CA PRO A 79 8.18 15.02 -4.01
C PRO A 79 9.05 14.32 -5.06
N GLU A 80 10.30 13.98 -4.71
CA GLU A 80 11.25 13.29 -5.57
C GLU A 80 10.73 11.91 -6.03
N THR A 81 9.94 11.22 -5.21
CA THR A 81 9.34 9.93 -5.56
C THR A 81 8.35 10.09 -6.73
N TYR A 82 7.53 11.15 -6.72
CA TYR A 82 6.59 11.45 -7.80
C TYR A 82 7.31 11.89 -9.08
N GLU A 83 8.43 12.62 -8.95
CA GLU A 83 9.27 12.99 -10.08
C GLU A 83 9.87 11.76 -10.78
N ILE A 84 10.39 10.80 -10.00
CA ILE A 84 10.90 9.52 -10.51
C ILE A 84 9.77 8.74 -11.20
N ALA A 85 8.60 8.66 -10.56
CA ALA A 85 7.46 7.95 -11.12
C ALA A 85 7.07 8.49 -12.50
N ARG A 86 6.96 9.81 -12.65
CA ARG A 86 6.64 10.45 -13.92
C ARG A 86 7.70 10.18 -14.99
N LYS A 87 8.99 10.27 -14.64
CA LYS A 87 10.10 10.02 -15.57
C LYS A 87 10.12 8.57 -16.07
N ASN A 88 9.74 7.63 -15.21
CA ASN A 88 9.74 6.19 -15.50
C ASN A 88 8.39 5.68 -16.01
N ASN A 89 7.40 6.56 -16.23
CA ASN A 89 6.04 6.19 -16.61
C ASN A 89 5.41 5.17 -15.62
N ILE A 90 5.61 5.40 -14.33
CA ILE A 90 4.99 4.63 -13.25
C ILE A 90 3.66 5.29 -12.91
N GLU A 91 2.59 4.50 -12.90
CA GLU A 91 1.29 4.90 -12.39
C GLU A 91 1.30 4.84 -10.87
N ILE A 92 1.08 5.98 -10.22
CA ILE A 92 1.08 6.07 -8.76
C ILE A 92 -0.34 5.93 -8.22
N ILE A 93 -0.53 4.93 -7.38
CA ILE A 93 -1.73 4.75 -6.56
C ILE A 93 -1.43 5.34 -5.17
N ASP A 94 -1.73 6.62 -5.01
CA ASP A 94 -1.42 7.32 -3.77
C ASP A 94 -2.45 6.99 -2.68
N ALA A 95 -2.04 6.22 -1.67
CA ALA A 95 -2.85 5.89 -0.51
C ALA A 95 -2.46 6.68 0.75
N THR A 96 -1.75 7.81 0.59
CA THR A 96 -1.41 8.71 1.70
C THR A 96 -2.66 9.08 2.50
N CYS A 97 -2.55 8.98 3.81
CA CYS A 97 -3.63 9.33 4.72
C CYS A 97 -3.86 10.84 4.67
N PRO A 98 -5.09 11.35 4.53
CA PRO A 98 -5.36 12.79 4.40
C PRO A 98 -4.96 13.67 5.59
N VAL A 99 -4.50 13.08 6.69
CA VAL A 99 -4.08 13.78 7.91
C VAL A 99 -2.56 13.71 8.13
N VAL A 100 -1.81 13.24 7.13
CA VAL A 100 -0.33 13.26 7.07
C VAL A 100 0.14 14.53 6.39
#